data_AF-A0A7W2G169-F1
#
_entry.id   AF-A0A7W2G169-F1
#
_cell.length_a   1.000
_cell.length_b   1.000
_cell.length_c   1.000
_cell.angle_alpha   90.00
_cell.angle_beta   90.00
_cell.angle_gamma   90.00
#
_symmetry.space_group_name_H-M   'P 1'
#
loop_
_entity.id
_entity.type
_entity.pdbx_description
1 polymer ?
#
loop_
_entity_poly.entity_id
_entity_poly.type
_entity_poly.pdbx_seq_one_letter_code
_entity_poly.pdbx_strand_id
1 'polypeptide(L)'
;MAKKIQPIERCDCDVIHEEIVNKVREKMPQEETLYDLAELFKVFGDSTRIKILWALDESEMCVCDIAFLLNMTQSAISHQLRVLKQAELVKSRREGKIVFYSLEDEHVKQIFDQGLIHISEESK
;
A
#
# COMPACT_ATOMS: atom_id res chain seq x y z
N MET A 1 30.13 -35.37 -21.42
CA MET A 1 30.82 -34.58 -20.38
C MET A 1 29.95 -33.37 -20.07
N ALA A 2 29.36 -33.33 -18.87
CA ALA A 2 28.41 -32.30 -18.48
C ALA A 2 29.13 -30.96 -18.29
N LYS A 3 28.67 -29.92 -18.99
CA LYS A 3 29.12 -28.53 -18.79
C LYS A 3 28.63 -28.11 -17.40
N LYS A 4 29.54 -28.02 -16.43
CA LYS A 4 29.25 -27.47 -15.11
C LYS A 4 28.95 -25.97 -15.28
N ILE A 5 27.69 -25.59 -15.10
CA ILE A 5 27.30 -24.19 -14.97
C ILE A 5 27.64 -23.81 -13.52
N GLN A 6 28.66 -22.98 -13.34
CA GLN A 6 28.97 -22.44 -12.02
C GLN A 6 27.96 -21.32 -11.69
N PRO A 7 27.48 -21.22 -10.44
CA PRO A 7 26.63 -20.12 -10.02
C PRO A 7 27.48 -18.85 -9.97
N ILE A 8 27.11 -17.84 -10.75
CA ILE A 8 27.74 -16.53 -10.70
C ILE A 8 27.15 -15.81 -9.48
N GLU A 9 27.87 -15.82 -8.36
CA GLU A 9 27.39 -15.24 -7.09
C GLU A 9 27.56 -13.71 -7.01
N ARG A 10 28.27 -13.07 -7.95
CA ARG A 10 28.36 -11.61 -8.14
C ARG A 10 28.96 -11.30 -9.51
N CYS A 11 28.45 -10.26 -10.18
CA CYS A 11 29.03 -9.73 -11.40
C CYS A 11 30.23 -8.84 -11.04
N ASP A 12 31.44 -9.24 -11.44
CA ASP A 12 32.70 -8.51 -11.18
C ASP A 12 33.13 -7.66 -12.38
N CYS A 13 32.18 -7.29 -13.24
CA CYS A 13 32.42 -6.49 -14.44
C CYS A 13 31.23 -5.56 -14.75
N ASP A 14 31.53 -4.35 -15.23
CA ASP A 14 30.55 -3.34 -15.72
C ASP A 14 29.89 -3.78 -17.05
N VAL A 15 29.65 -5.07 -17.25
CA VAL A 15 29.03 -5.60 -18.47
C VAL A 15 27.53 -5.38 -18.39
N ILE A 16 27.06 -4.38 -19.14
CA ILE A 16 25.63 -4.16 -19.35
C ILE A 16 25.11 -5.27 -20.26
N HIS A 17 24.21 -6.11 -19.75
CA HIS A 17 23.52 -7.12 -20.54
C HIS A 17 22.44 -6.46 -21.41
N GLU A 18 22.85 -5.90 -22.56
CA GLU A 18 22.01 -5.08 -23.43
C GLU A 18 20.69 -5.76 -23.84
N GLU A 19 20.72 -7.06 -24.16
CA GLU A 19 19.51 -7.83 -24.49
C GLU A 19 18.49 -7.85 -23.34
N ILE A 20 18.97 -7.99 -22.10
CA ILE A 20 18.10 -7.97 -20.90
C ILE A 20 17.56 -6.57 -20.68
N VAL A 21 18.43 -5.55 -20.78
CA VAL A 21 18.04 -4.14 -20.57
C VAL A 21 16.96 -3.73 -21.57
N ASN A 22 17.14 -4.04 -22.87
CA ASN A 22 16.16 -3.69 -23.90
C ASN A 22 14.83 -4.42 -23.68
N LYS A 23 14.87 -5.73 -23.34
CA LYS A 23 13.66 -6.50 -23.02
C LYS A 23 12.87 -5.93 -21.84
N VAL A 24 13.56 -5.45 -20.79
CA VAL A 24 12.91 -4.84 -19.63
C VAL A 24 12.39 -3.44 -19.98
N ARG A 25 13.19 -2.63 -20.69
CA ARG A 25 12.81 -1.27 -21.10
C ARG A 25 11.55 -1.25 -21.95
N GLU A 26 11.36 -2.25 -22.82
CA GLU A 26 10.14 -2.40 -23.63
C GLU A 26 8.88 -2.68 -22.80
N LYS A 27 9.02 -3.25 -21.60
CA LYS A 27 7.90 -3.62 -20.72
C LYS A 27 7.73 -2.71 -19.51
N MET A 28 8.70 -1.83 -19.27
CA MET A 28 8.70 -0.96 -18.10
C MET A 28 7.53 0.04 -18.22
N PRO A 29 6.70 0.18 -17.18
CA PRO A 29 5.66 1.20 -17.18
C PRO A 29 6.25 2.60 -17.34
N GLN A 30 5.40 3.56 -17.72
CA GLN A 30 5.80 4.97 -17.77
C GLN A 30 6.24 5.45 -16.39
N GLU A 31 7.21 6.36 -16.36
CA GLU A 31 7.78 6.90 -15.11
C GLU A 31 6.70 7.54 -14.23
N GLU A 32 5.74 8.25 -14.83
CA GLU A 32 4.58 8.83 -14.14
C GLU A 32 3.75 7.75 -13.41
N THR A 33 3.48 6.61 -14.05
CA THR A 33 2.75 5.49 -13.42
C THR A 33 3.50 4.91 -12.22
N LEU A 34 4.83 4.81 -12.32
CA LEU A 34 5.66 4.33 -11.21
C LEU A 34 5.73 5.35 -10.07
N TYR A 35 5.72 6.64 -10.39
CA TYR A 35 5.65 7.72 -9.42
C TYR A 35 4.31 7.70 -8.65
N ASP A 36 3.19 7.57 -9.36
CA ASP A 36 1.86 7.47 -8.75
C ASP A 36 1.77 6.24 -7.83
N LEU A 37 2.32 5.10 -8.25
CA LEU A 37 2.40 3.89 -7.43
C LEU A 37 3.26 4.11 -6.17
N ALA A 38 4.37 4.84 -6.27
CA ALA A 38 5.21 5.16 -5.12
C ALA A 38 4.50 6.09 -4.13
N GLU A 39 3.78 7.11 -4.63
CA GLU A 39 2.99 8.00 -3.77
C GLU A 39 1.85 7.25 -3.08
N LEU A 40 1.21 6.28 -3.75
CA LEU A 40 0.24 5.36 -3.11
C LEU A 40 0.89 4.61 -1.93
N PHE A 41 2.03 3.95 -2.15
CA PHE A 41 2.70 3.20 -1.08
C PHE A 41 3.21 4.06 0.06
N LYS A 42 3.58 5.32 -0.22
CA LYS A 42 3.91 6.30 0.81
C LYS A 42 2.73 6.62 1.73
N VAL A 43 1.49 6.51 1.24
CA VAL A 43 0.30 6.59 2.09
C VAL A 43 0.20 5.37 3.02
N PHE A 44 0.42 4.16 2.50
CA PHE A 44 0.48 2.94 3.31
C PHE A 44 1.63 2.92 4.32
N GLY A 45 2.70 3.67 4.10
CA GLY A 45 3.87 3.74 4.99
C GLY A 45 3.66 4.41 6.37
N ASP A 46 2.45 4.88 6.70
CA ASP A 46 2.14 5.47 8.01
C ASP A 46 1.34 4.52 8.90
N SER A 47 1.85 4.26 10.10
CA SER A 47 1.24 3.31 11.05
C SER A 47 -0.15 3.71 11.54
N THR A 48 -0.49 5.01 11.59
CA THR A 48 -1.83 5.46 12.00
C THR A 48 -2.82 5.18 10.88
N ARG A 49 -2.44 5.46 9.63
CA ARG A 49 -3.25 5.17 8.45
C ARG A 49 -3.51 3.67 8.29
N ILE A 50 -2.50 2.82 8.51
CA ILE A 50 -2.67 1.35 8.53
C ILE A 50 -3.69 0.92 9.58
N LYS A 51 -3.63 1.48 10.80
CA LYS A 51 -4.63 1.17 11.86
C LYS A 51 -6.04 1.62 11.49
N ILE A 52 -6.19 2.76 10.81
CA ILE A 52 -7.49 3.23 10.33
C ILE A 52 -8.02 2.30 9.24
N LEU A 53 -7.19 1.94 8.25
CA LEU A 53 -7.58 1.02 7.17
C LEU A 53 -8.00 -0.34 7.72
N TRP A 54 -7.26 -0.89 8.69
CA TRP A 54 -7.64 -2.12 9.38
C TRP A 54 -9.01 -2.01 10.04
N ALA A 55 -9.26 -0.93 10.78
CA ALA A 55 -10.55 -0.71 11.43
C ALA A 55 -11.71 -0.59 10.41
N LEU A 56 -11.44 0.04 9.27
CA LEU A 56 -12.42 0.24 8.20
C LEU A 56 -12.65 -0.99 7.31
N ASP A 57 -11.73 -1.95 7.32
CA ASP A 57 -11.92 -3.27 6.71
C ASP A 57 -12.91 -4.10 7.54
N GLU A 58 -12.80 -4.04 8.87
CA GLU A 58 -13.69 -4.76 9.80
C GLU A 58 -15.11 -4.16 9.84
N SER A 59 -15.24 -2.84 9.79
CA SER A 59 -16.53 -2.16 9.79
C SER A 59 -16.43 -0.73 9.28
N GLU A 60 -17.50 -0.22 8.67
CA GLU A 60 -17.62 1.22 8.50
C GLU A 60 -17.72 1.93 9.86
N MET A 61 -17.05 3.08 10.00
CA MET A 61 -16.95 3.80 11.27
C MET A 61 -17.01 5.32 11.07
N CYS A 62 -17.51 6.06 12.05
CA CYS A 62 -17.41 7.52 12.02
C CYS A 62 -16.10 8.02 12.66
N VAL A 63 -15.79 9.31 12.48
CA VAL A 63 -14.57 9.93 13.04
C VAL A 63 -14.47 9.78 14.56
N CYS A 64 -15.61 9.82 15.27
CA CYS A 64 -15.65 9.68 16.72
C CYS A 64 -15.25 8.27 17.15
N ASP A 65 -15.75 7.25 16.45
CA ASP A 65 -15.51 5.84 16.78
C ASP A 65 -14.03 5.50 16.55
N ILE A 66 -13.47 5.92 15.42
CA ILE A 66 -12.06 5.70 15.07
C ILE A 66 -11.15 6.43 16.07
N ALA A 67 -11.49 7.67 16.44
CA ALA A 67 -10.75 8.43 17.44
C ALA A 67 -10.74 7.75 18.80
N PHE A 68 -11.89 7.22 19.22
CA PHE A 68 -12.00 6.44 20.45
C PHE A 68 -11.17 5.15 20.39
N LEU A 69 -11.32 4.37 19.30
CA LEU A 69 -10.60 3.11 19.09
C LEU A 69 -9.07 3.28 19.14
N LEU A 70 -8.55 4.31 18.47
CA LEU A 70 -7.11 4.54 18.38
C LEU A 70 -6.54 5.39 19.52
N ASN A 71 -7.37 5.81 20.47
CA ASN A 71 -7.03 6.74 21.55
C ASN A 71 -6.36 8.02 21.03
N MET A 72 -6.97 8.64 20.03
CA MET A 72 -6.51 9.86 19.37
C MET A 72 -7.60 10.93 19.37
N THR A 73 -7.22 12.18 19.10
CA THR A 73 -8.20 13.26 18.96
C THR A 73 -8.97 13.13 17.64
N GLN A 74 -10.23 13.57 17.62
CA GLN A 74 -11.02 13.62 16.38
C GLN A 74 -10.36 14.49 15.30
N SER A 75 -9.64 15.55 15.70
CA SER A 75 -8.88 16.40 14.77
C SER A 75 -7.77 15.62 14.07
N ALA A 76 -7.00 14.83 14.83
CA ALA A 76 -5.95 13.98 14.26
C ALA A 76 -6.53 12.93 13.29
N ILE A 77 -7.60 12.23 13.68
CA ILE A 77 -8.26 11.25 12.80
C ILE A 77 -8.86 11.92 11.57
N SER A 78 -9.51 13.07 11.72
CA SER A 78 -10.07 13.81 10.58
C SER A 78 -8.98 14.23 9.59
N HIS A 79 -7.78 14.56 10.06
CA HIS A 79 -6.65 14.84 9.18
C HIS A 79 -6.21 13.58 8.41
N GLN A 80 -6.06 12.44 9.10
CA GLN A 80 -5.69 11.19 8.44
C GLN A 80 -6.73 10.72 7.43
N LEU A 81 -8.02 10.77 7.77
CA LEU A 81 -9.12 10.44 6.86
C LEU A 81 -9.17 11.35 5.64
N ARG A 82 -8.78 12.63 5.78
CA ARG A 82 -8.66 13.53 4.63
C ARG A 82 -7.57 13.06 3.68
N VAL A 83 -6.40 12.69 4.22
CA VAL A 83 -5.27 12.21 3.41
C VAL A 83 -5.64 10.89 2.72
N LEU A 84 -6.22 9.94 3.46
CA LEU A 84 -6.69 8.67 2.91
C LEU A 84 -7.74 8.87 1.79
N LYS A 85 -8.66 9.82 1.98
CA LYS A 85 -9.69 10.13 0.98
C LYS A 85 -9.12 10.81 -0.26
N GLN A 86 -8.11 11.66 -0.10
CA GLN A 86 -7.40 12.27 -1.23
C GLN A 86 -6.60 11.26 -2.04
N ALA A 87 -6.13 10.19 -1.39
CA ALA A 87 -5.44 9.07 -2.01
C ALA A 87 -6.40 7.97 -2.51
N GLU A 88 -7.71 8.22 -2.52
CA GLU A 88 -8.73 7.26 -2.98
C GLU A 88 -8.67 5.90 -2.26
N LEU A 89 -8.25 5.89 -0.99
CA LEU A 89 -8.20 4.67 -0.17
C LEU A 89 -9.47 4.47 0.67
N VAL A 90 -10.21 5.54 0.92
CA VAL A 90 -11.44 5.51 1.71
C VAL A 90 -12.50 6.42 1.10
N LYS A 91 -13.73 5.94 1.14
CA LYS A 91 -14.93 6.71 0.82
C LYS A 91 -15.68 7.10 2.08
N SER A 92 -16.67 7.97 1.89
CA SER A 92 -17.53 8.42 2.98
C SER A 92 -18.99 8.49 2.56
N ARG A 93 -19.90 8.04 3.42
CA ARG A 93 -21.35 8.22 3.27
C ARG A 93 -21.90 9.02 4.44
N ARG A 94 -23.06 9.67 4.24
CA ARG A 94 -23.77 10.39 5.31
C ARG A 94 -25.01 9.64 5.74
N GLU A 95 -25.22 9.56 7.04
CA GLU A 95 -26.44 9.03 7.65
C GLU A 95 -26.91 10.00 8.73
N GLY A 96 -28.00 10.71 8.44
CA GLY A 96 -28.46 11.84 9.25
C GLY A 96 -27.38 12.92 9.37
N LYS A 97 -26.87 13.13 10.59
CA LYS A 97 -25.82 14.11 10.89
C LYS A 97 -24.40 13.50 10.95
N ILE A 98 -24.29 12.18 10.82
CA ILE A 98 -23.04 11.44 11.00
C ILE A 98 -22.44 11.12 9.63
N VAL A 99 -21.10 11.22 9.53
CA VAL A 99 -20.34 10.77 8.36
C VAL A 99 -19.64 9.47 8.72
N PHE A 100 -19.94 8.41 7.98
CA PHE A 100 -19.30 7.11 8.08
C PHE A 100 -18.27 6.95 6.96
N TYR A 101 -17.16 6.29 7.27
CA TYR A 101 -16.08 5.98 6.34
C TYR A 101 -16.00 4.47 6.15
N SER A 102 -15.54 4.06 4.96
CA SER A 102 -15.24 2.67 4.58
C SER A 102 -14.12 2.65 3.55
N LEU A 103 -13.51 1.49 3.31
CA LEU A 103 -12.55 1.32 2.22
C LEU A 103 -13.17 1.71 0.86
N GLU A 104 -12.35 2.27 -0.02
CA GLU A 104 -12.82 2.71 -1.34
C GLU A 104 -13.36 1.53 -2.16
N ASP A 105 -12.57 0.46 -2.28
CA ASP A 105 -12.93 -0.73 -3.05
C ASP A 105 -12.20 -2.00 -2.55
N GLU A 106 -12.44 -3.11 -3.26
CA GLU A 106 -11.81 -4.41 -2.96
C GLU A 106 -10.30 -4.42 -3.25
N HIS A 107 -9.78 -3.57 -4.16
CA HIS A 107 -8.35 -3.53 -4.44
C HIS A 107 -7.55 -2.98 -3.26
N VAL A 108 -8.07 -1.94 -2.59
CA VAL A 108 -7.45 -1.40 -1.37
C VAL A 108 -7.32 -2.49 -0.32
N LYS A 109 -8.38 -3.28 -0.13
CA LYS A 109 -8.38 -4.42 0.78
C LYS A 109 -7.35 -5.47 0.38
N GLN A 110 -7.31 -5.85 -0.89
CA GLN A 110 -6.34 -6.84 -1.38
C GLN A 110 -4.89 -6.42 -1.15
N ILE A 111 -4.54 -5.15 -1.40
CA ILE A 111 -3.19 -4.62 -1.14
C ILE A 111 -2.86 -4.74 0.36
N PHE A 112 -3.80 -4.35 1.22
CA PHE A 112 -3.65 -4.44 2.66
C PHE A 112 -3.45 -5.89 3.13
N ASP A 113 -4.33 -6.80 2.68
CA ASP A 113 -4.30 -8.23 3.03
C ASP A 113 -2.99 -8.89 2.58
N GLN A 114 -2.53 -8.60 1.36
CA GLN A 114 -1.25 -9.10 0.87
C GLN A 114 -0.08 -8.59 1.71
N GLY A 115 -0.10 -7.32 2.11
CA GLY A 115 0.90 -6.76 3.03
C GLY A 115 0.89 -7.46 4.39
N LEU A 116 -0.30 -7.72 4.95
CA LEU A 116 -0.47 -8.40 6.23
C LEU A 116 -0.02 -9.86 6.18
N ILE A 117 -0.36 -10.58 5.10
CA ILE A 117 0.10 -11.94 4.85
C ILE A 117 1.62 -11.97 4.77
N HIS A 118 2.22 -11.09 3.96
CA HIS A 118 3.66 -11.05 3.74
C HIS A 118 4.45 -10.87 5.05
N ILE A 119 4.05 -9.95 5.94
CA ILE A 119 4.73 -9.77 7.24
C ILE A 119 4.46 -10.92 8.23
N SER A 120 3.38 -11.67 8.02
CA SER A 120 3.02 -12.83 8.86
C SER A 120 3.67 -14.13 8.37
N GLU A 121 4.16 -14.15 7.13
CA GLU A 121 4.91 -15.28 6.57
C GLU A 121 6.34 -15.37 7.11
N GLU A 122 6.92 -14.27 7.60
CA GLU A 122 8.30 -14.21 8.16
C GLU A 122 8.43 -14.82 9.58
N SER A 123 7.92 -16.03 9.75
CA SER A 123 8.25 -16.91 10.89
C SER A 123 8.38 -18.39 10.47
N LYS A 124 8.77 -18.66 9.22
CA LYS A 124 9.20 -20.00 8.78
C LYS A 124 10.61 -20.00 8.20
#